data_AF-A0A8S3WNP9-F1
#
_entry.id   AF-A0A8S3WNP9-F1
#
_cell.length_a   1.000
_cell.length_b   1.000
_cell.length_c   1.000
_cell.angle_alpha   90.00
_cell.angle_beta   90.00
_cell.angle_gamma   90.00
#
_symmetry.space_group_name_H-M   'P 1'
#
loop_
_entity.id
_entity.type
_entity.pdbx_description
1 polymer ?
#
loop_
_entity_poly.entity_id
_entity_poly.type
_entity_poly.pdbx_seq_one_letter_code
_entity_poly.pdbx_strand_id
1 'polypeptide(L)'
;MKCAGCLKVTKNASVITCTSPKCEKTYCSYCINLTSVTVEGKKCWKCPECSASKKKGGDNTQTPIRSNPDSQNVTMRKKDVSDCQTPETEIRELTAVIARLTSEFSTLKTKLDEVTHSLCHCHERMDELVRGMSANENRLTKLEKRDQEIINLHASVAHLQNELNIQAQQWLRNEIEIVGIPEGNNENLEHIVKVAAQKVGAQLEDVDVDWITRVGPRRLAVPPNVPDGGSRMP
;
A
#
# COMPACT_ATOMS: atom_id res chain seq x y z
N MET A 1 8.56 -34.94 17.26
CA MET A 1 7.69 -35.99 16.68
C MET A 1 7.91 -36.05 15.17
N LYS A 2 7.81 -37.23 14.53
CA LYS A 2 7.87 -37.37 13.07
C LYS A 2 6.46 -37.53 12.51
N CYS A 3 6.15 -36.84 11.42
CA CYS A 3 4.86 -36.99 10.74
C CYS A 3 4.75 -38.38 10.10
N ALA A 4 3.68 -39.13 10.36
CA ALA A 4 3.46 -40.45 9.77
C ALA A 4 3.14 -40.41 8.26
N GLY A 5 2.82 -39.24 7.69
CA GLY A 5 2.57 -39.07 6.25
C GLY A 5 3.83 -38.77 5.45
N CYS A 6 4.65 -37.80 5.87
CA CYS A 6 5.85 -37.37 5.13
C CYS A 6 7.18 -37.75 5.80
N LEU A 7 7.16 -38.40 6.97
CA LEU A 7 8.31 -38.85 7.75
C LEU A 7 9.29 -37.75 8.21
N LYS A 8 8.99 -36.48 7.93
CA LYS A 8 9.77 -35.32 8.36
C LYS A 8 9.54 -35.00 9.84
N VAL A 9 10.59 -34.49 10.50
CA VAL A 9 10.53 -34.03 11.90
C VAL A 9 9.74 -32.72 11.95
N THR A 10 8.63 -32.71 12.69
CA THR A 10 7.78 -31.52 12.86
C THR A 10 8.24 -30.71 14.06
N LYS A 11 8.61 -29.43 13.85
CA LYS A 11 9.12 -28.53 14.90
C LYS A 11 8.07 -27.62 15.55
N ASN A 12 6.87 -27.44 14.96
CA ASN A 12 5.91 -26.40 15.39
C ASN A 12 4.47 -26.90 15.61
N ALA A 13 3.70 -26.12 16.40
CA ALA A 13 2.44 -26.38 17.10
C ALA A 13 1.19 -26.78 16.28
N SER A 14 1.30 -27.08 14.99
CA SER A 14 0.17 -27.45 14.11
C SER A 14 0.23 -28.92 13.69
N VAL A 15 0.20 -29.82 14.69
CA VAL A 15 0.20 -31.28 14.51
C VAL A 15 -1.14 -31.84 14.98
N ILE A 16 -1.68 -32.83 14.28
CA ILE A 16 -2.89 -33.55 14.69
C ILE A 16 -2.56 -35.03 14.95
N THR A 17 -3.19 -35.61 15.96
CA THR A 17 -3.07 -37.03 16.29
C THR A 17 -4.34 -37.75 15.88
N CYS A 18 -4.20 -38.96 15.32
CA CYS A 18 -5.36 -39.79 15.00
C CYS A 18 -6.18 -40.09 16.28
N THR A 19 -7.50 -39.96 16.21
CA THR A 19 -8.40 -40.20 17.35
C THR A 19 -8.85 -41.65 17.48
N SER A 20 -8.31 -42.56 16.66
CA SER A 20 -8.62 -43.98 16.75
C SER A 20 -7.92 -44.59 17.97
N PRO A 21 -8.60 -45.38 18.82
CA PRO A 21 -8.05 -45.88 20.07
C PRO A 21 -6.85 -46.84 19.90
N LYS A 22 -6.60 -47.30 18.68
CA LYS A 22 -5.47 -48.18 18.32
C LYS A 22 -4.42 -47.49 17.45
N CYS A 23 -4.48 -46.16 17.30
CA CYS A 23 -3.57 -45.41 16.42
C CYS A 23 -3.07 -44.15 17.08
N GLU A 24 -1.76 -44.12 17.37
CA GLU A 24 -1.08 -42.97 17.99
C GLU A 24 -0.28 -42.15 16.96
N LYS A 25 -0.57 -42.34 15.66
CA LYS A 25 0.14 -41.66 14.58
C LYS A 25 -0.19 -40.16 14.56
N THR A 26 0.85 -39.34 14.37
CA THR A 26 0.77 -37.88 14.29
C THR A 26 1.05 -37.39 12.87
N TYR A 27 0.36 -36.34 12.44
CA TYR A 27 0.45 -35.80 11.08
C TYR A 27 0.63 -34.27 11.10
N CYS A 28 1.47 -33.76 10.20
CA CYS A 28 1.63 -32.31 10.02
C CYS A 28 0.45 -31.72 9.24
N SER A 29 0.16 -30.44 9.49
CA SER A 29 -0.88 -29.64 8.81
C SER A 29 -0.83 -29.73 7.28
N TYR A 30 0.36 -29.83 6.69
CA TYR A 30 0.55 -29.99 5.25
C TYR A 30 0.09 -31.36 4.73
N CYS A 31 0.42 -32.46 5.43
CA CYS A 31 0.02 -33.81 4.99
C CYS A 31 -1.49 -34.06 5.10
N ILE A 32 -2.17 -33.30 5.94
CA ILE A 32 -3.61 -33.41 6.14
C ILE A 32 -4.40 -32.37 5.33
N ASN A 33 -3.70 -31.52 4.55
CA ASN A 33 -4.24 -30.42 3.73
C ASN A 33 -5.36 -29.61 4.44
N LEU A 34 -5.13 -29.27 5.71
CA LEU A 34 -6.12 -28.57 6.53
C LEU A 34 -5.58 -27.18 6.90
N THR A 35 -5.87 -26.20 6.04
CA THR A 35 -5.72 -24.78 6.36
C THR A 35 -6.74 -24.30 7.40
N SER A 36 -7.81 -25.06 7.66
CA SER A 36 -8.83 -24.71 8.66
C SER A 36 -9.67 -25.92 9.12
N VAL A 37 -9.15 -26.73 10.06
CA VAL A 37 -10.02 -27.66 10.82
C VAL A 37 -10.70 -26.85 11.93
N THR A 38 -12.03 -26.90 12.00
CA THR A 38 -12.79 -26.47 13.19
C THR A 38 -12.34 -27.27 14.42
N VAL A 39 -12.51 -26.70 15.61
CA VAL A 39 -12.06 -27.32 16.88
C VAL A 39 -12.73 -28.69 17.09
N GLU A 40 -13.95 -28.85 16.60
CA GLU A 40 -14.76 -30.07 16.62
C GLU A 40 -14.21 -31.13 15.65
N GLY A 41 -13.79 -30.71 14.44
CA GLY A 41 -13.18 -31.59 13.45
C GLY A 41 -11.87 -32.21 13.93
N LYS A 42 -11.10 -31.49 14.78
CA LYS A 42 -9.87 -32.03 15.39
C LYS A 42 -10.15 -33.17 16.37
N LYS A 43 -11.30 -33.16 17.05
CA LYS A 43 -11.68 -34.16 18.07
C LYS A 43 -12.20 -35.47 17.46
N CYS A 44 -12.60 -35.48 16.19
CA CYS A 44 -13.10 -36.68 15.49
C CYS A 44 -12.23 -37.14 14.32
N TRP A 45 -11.11 -36.46 14.07
CA TRP A 45 -10.24 -36.74 12.93
C TRP A 45 -9.55 -38.11 13.04
N LYS A 46 -9.63 -38.91 11.98
CA LYS A 46 -8.98 -40.22 11.87
C LYS A 46 -8.06 -40.23 10.66
N CYS A 47 -6.91 -40.87 10.79
CA CYS A 47 -5.97 -41.01 9.68
C CYS A 47 -6.56 -41.88 8.56
N PRO A 48 -6.06 -41.76 7.32
CA PRO A 48 -6.57 -42.52 6.17
C PRO A 48 -6.54 -44.03 6.40
N GLU A 49 -5.52 -44.55 7.07
CA GLU A 49 -5.41 -45.98 7.40
C GLU A 49 -6.52 -46.42 8.36
N CYS A 50 -6.79 -45.66 9.42
CA CYS A 50 -7.86 -45.98 10.37
C CYS A 50 -9.26 -45.78 9.79
N SER A 51 -9.41 -44.86 8.83
CA SER A 51 -10.65 -44.67 8.09
C SER A 51 -10.92 -45.87 7.17
N ALA A 52 -9.88 -46.36 6.48
CA ALA A 52 -9.97 -47.51 5.58
C ALA A 52 -10.12 -48.86 6.31
N SER A 53 -9.51 -49.03 7.50
CA SER A 53 -9.60 -50.27 8.29
C SER A 53 -10.93 -50.45 9.01
N LYS A 54 -11.83 -49.46 9.05
CA LYS A 54 -13.20 -49.70 9.49
C LYS A 54 -13.89 -50.59 8.46
N LYS A 55 -14.36 -51.77 8.89
CA LYS A 55 -15.27 -52.58 8.07
C LYS A 55 -16.41 -51.66 7.62
N LYS A 56 -16.59 -51.49 6.30
CA LYS A 56 -17.81 -50.91 5.72
C LYS A 56 -18.95 -51.91 5.93
N GLY A 57 -19.42 -52.03 7.16
CA GLY A 57 -20.68 -52.68 7.48
C GLY A 57 -21.81 -51.71 7.16
N GLY A 58 -22.05 -51.51 5.87
CA GLY A 58 -23.25 -50.84 5.38
C GLY A 58 -24.20 -51.89 4.80
N ASP A 59 -25.47 -51.50 4.67
CA ASP A 59 -26.45 -52.28 3.94
C ASP A 59 -25.98 -52.51 2.49
N ASN A 60 -25.77 -53.78 2.11
CA ASN A 60 -25.25 -54.19 0.81
C ASN A 60 -26.37 -54.41 -0.22
N THR A 61 -27.59 -53.94 0.07
CA THR A 61 -28.76 -54.01 -0.83
C THR A 61 -28.57 -53.32 -2.19
N GLN A 62 -27.55 -52.46 -2.34
CA GLN A 62 -27.25 -51.70 -3.57
C GLN A 62 -25.90 -52.05 -4.21
N THR A 63 -25.27 -53.18 -3.85
CA THR A 63 -24.07 -53.66 -4.56
C THR A 63 -24.47 -54.50 -5.76
N PRO A 64 -24.02 -54.19 -7.00
CA PRO A 64 -24.37 -55.00 -8.16
C PRO A 64 -23.85 -56.42 -8.00
N ILE A 65 -24.75 -57.40 -7.98
CA ILE A 65 -24.40 -58.82 -7.99
C ILE A 65 -23.69 -59.08 -9.32
N ARG A 66 -22.41 -59.43 -9.28
CA ARG A 66 -21.74 -60.02 -10.45
C ARG A 66 -22.31 -61.42 -10.64
N SER A 67 -23.14 -61.60 -11.65
CA SER A 67 -23.64 -62.90 -12.06
C SER A 67 -22.47 -63.78 -12.51
N ASN A 68 -22.15 -64.79 -11.71
CA ASN A 68 -21.34 -65.93 -12.14
C ASN A 68 -22.32 -66.97 -12.71
N PRO A 69 -22.12 -67.52 -13.93
CA PRO A 69 -23.16 -68.29 -14.60
C PRO A 69 -23.39 -69.72 -14.09
N ASP A 70 -22.69 -70.19 -13.05
CA ASP A 70 -22.82 -71.59 -12.56
C ASP A 70 -23.31 -71.68 -11.10
N SER A 71 -24.59 -71.38 -10.88
CA SER A 71 -25.27 -71.85 -9.66
C SER A 71 -26.78 -72.05 -9.90
N GLN A 72 -27.11 -73.22 -10.45
CA GLN A 72 -28.45 -73.80 -10.33
C GLN A 72 -28.69 -74.15 -8.86
N ASN A 73 -29.49 -73.36 -8.15
CA ASN A 73 -30.34 -73.75 -7.01
C ASN A 73 -30.91 -72.50 -6.32
N VAL A 74 -32.01 -71.95 -6.85
CA VAL A 74 -32.88 -71.04 -6.08
C VAL A 74 -34.34 -71.43 -6.30
N THR A 75 -35.00 -71.75 -5.20
CA THR A 75 -36.40 -72.15 -5.09
C THR A 75 -37.34 -71.00 -5.47
N MET A 76 -38.16 -71.22 -6.49
CA MET A 76 -39.26 -70.33 -6.87
C MET A 76 -40.35 -70.36 -5.81
N ARG A 77 -40.51 -69.26 -5.05
CA ARG A 77 -41.68 -69.04 -4.19
C ARG A 77 -42.79 -68.44 -5.06
N LYS A 78 -43.82 -69.25 -5.33
CA LYS A 78 -45.08 -68.83 -5.97
C LYS A 78 -45.70 -67.72 -5.11
N LYS A 79 -45.91 -66.53 -5.69
CA LYS A 79 -46.74 -65.47 -5.10
C LYS A 79 -48.01 -65.37 -5.93
N ASP A 80 -49.13 -65.56 -5.24
CA ASP A 80 -50.48 -65.54 -5.80
C ASP A 80 -50.83 -64.18 -6.40
N VAL A 81 -51.57 -64.26 -7.50
CA VAL A 81 -52.19 -63.14 -8.21
C VAL A 81 -53.34 -62.63 -7.35
N SER A 82 -53.14 -61.52 -6.65
CA SER A 82 -54.22 -60.75 -6.06
C SER A 82 -53.90 -59.27 -6.13
N ASP A 83 -54.77 -58.59 -6.87
CA ASP A 83 -55.01 -57.16 -6.92
C ASP A 83 -54.02 -56.27 -7.69
N CYS A 84 -54.50 -55.79 -8.82
CA CYS A 84 -53.81 -54.99 -9.82
C CYS A 84 -54.44 -53.60 -9.80
N GLN A 85 -54.04 -52.75 -8.84
CA GLN A 85 -54.36 -51.32 -8.83
C GLN A 85 -53.30 -50.51 -8.04
N THR A 86 -52.02 -50.48 -8.45
CA THR A 86 -51.04 -49.47 -7.95
C THR A 86 -49.77 -49.16 -8.80
N PRO A 87 -49.46 -49.75 -9.98
CA PRO A 87 -48.22 -49.36 -10.69
C PRO A 87 -48.32 -47.98 -11.38
N GLU A 88 -49.52 -47.53 -11.74
CA GLU A 88 -49.72 -46.29 -12.51
C GLU A 88 -49.63 -45.03 -11.65
N THR A 89 -50.02 -45.13 -10.37
CA THR A 89 -49.91 -44.05 -9.37
C THR A 89 -48.46 -43.78 -8.98
N GLU A 90 -47.66 -44.83 -8.74
CA GLU A 90 -46.23 -44.69 -8.39
C GLU A 90 -45.42 -44.12 -9.55
N ILE A 91 -45.70 -44.54 -10.80
CA ILE A 91 -45.06 -44.01 -12.00
C ILE A 91 -45.47 -42.54 -12.24
N ARG A 92 -46.73 -42.16 -11.99
CA ARG A 92 -47.17 -40.76 -12.05
C ARG A 92 -46.49 -39.89 -11.00
N GLU A 93 -46.33 -40.40 -9.78
CA GLU A 93 -45.63 -39.70 -8.70
C GLU A 93 -44.14 -39.51 -9.01
N LEU A 94 -43.45 -40.55 -9.50
CA LEU A 94 -42.07 -40.46 -9.99
C LEU A 94 -41.92 -39.46 -11.14
N THR A 95 -42.84 -39.47 -12.10
CA THR A 95 -42.84 -38.53 -13.24
C THR A 95 -43.05 -37.08 -12.76
N ALA A 96 -43.92 -36.87 -11.76
CA ALA A 96 -44.13 -35.56 -11.15
C ALA A 96 -42.88 -35.07 -10.40
N VAL A 97 -42.18 -35.96 -9.69
CA VAL A 97 -40.91 -35.64 -9.02
C VAL A 97 -39.82 -35.31 -10.04
N ILE A 98 -39.70 -36.05 -11.14
CA ILE A 98 -38.74 -35.77 -12.22
C ILE A 98 -39.06 -34.41 -12.87
N ALA A 99 -40.34 -34.11 -13.13
CA ALA A 99 -40.75 -32.81 -13.65
C ALA A 99 -40.39 -31.66 -12.69
N ARG A 100 -40.61 -31.85 -11.38
CA ARG A 100 -40.21 -30.87 -10.35
C ARG A 100 -38.70 -30.68 -10.29
N LEU A 101 -37.93 -31.77 -10.28
CA LEU A 101 -36.46 -31.72 -10.29
C LEU A 101 -35.93 -31.04 -11.57
N THR A 102 -36.56 -31.29 -12.72
CA THR A 102 -36.20 -30.63 -13.98
C THR A 102 -36.48 -29.13 -13.91
N SER A 103 -37.57 -28.72 -13.29
CA SER A 103 -37.91 -27.31 -13.03
C SER A 103 -36.98 -26.65 -12.01
N GLU A 104 -36.57 -27.37 -10.97
CA GLU A 104 -35.59 -26.86 -10.00
C GLU A 104 -34.19 -26.75 -10.64
N PHE A 105 -33.82 -27.71 -11.48
CA PHE A 105 -32.56 -27.70 -12.22
C PHE A 105 -32.53 -26.57 -13.26
N SER A 106 -33.63 -26.28 -13.95
CA SER A 106 -33.72 -25.12 -14.85
C SER A 106 -33.58 -23.80 -14.07
N THR A 107 -34.18 -23.71 -12.89
CA THR A 107 -34.04 -22.53 -12.00
C THR A 107 -32.62 -22.39 -11.43
N LEU A 108 -31.96 -23.50 -11.11
CA LEU A 108 -30.55 -23.49 -10.69
C LEU A 108 -29.63 -23.05 -11.84
N LYS A 109 -29.91 -23.52 -13.06
CA LYS A 109 -29.17 -23.12 -14.25
C LYS A 109 -29.25 -21.61 -14.47
N THR A 110 -30.45 -21.01 -14.39
CA THR A 110 -30.60 -19.55 -14.56
C THR A 110 -29.85 -18.78 -13.47
N LYS A 111 -29.90 -19.23 -12.21
CA LYS A 111 -29.12 -18.61 -11.13
C LYS A 111 -27.61 -18.73 -11.32
N LEU A 112 -27.12 -19.85 -11.86
CA LEU A 112 -25.71 -20.02 -12.19
C LEU A 112 -25.29 -19.11 -13.34
N ASP A 113 -26.15 -18.92 -14.34
CA ASP A 113 -25.90 -17.99 -15.45
C ASP A 113 -25.85 -16.53 -14.95
N GLU A 114 -26.74 -16.14 -14.03
CA GLU A 114 -26.73 -14.82 -13.37
C GLU A 114 -25.47 -14.57 -12.54
N VAL A 115 -25.00 -15.58 -11.80
CA VAL A 115 -23.75 -15.50 -11.04
C VAL A 115 -22.55 -15.38 -11.97
N THR A 116 -22.53 -16.15 -13.06
CA THR A 116 -21.49 -16.04 -14.10
C THR A 116 -21.43 -14.62 -14.66
N HIS A 117 -22.58 -14.05 -15.03
CA HIS A 117 -22.66 -12.69 -15.54
C HIS A 117 -22.19 -11.65 -14.52
N SER A 118 -22.61 -11.79 -13.26
CA SER A 118 -22.19 -10.90 -12.17
C SER A 118 -20.69 -10.97 -11.92
N LEU A 119 -20.08 -12.15 -12.06
CA LEU A 119 -18.65 -12.36 -11.94
C LEU A 119 -17.88 -11.70 -13.09
N CYS A 120 -18.36 -11.84 -14.33
CA CYS A 120 -17.77 -11.15 -15.48
C CYS A 120 -17.78 -9.63 -15.28
N HIS A 121 -18.91 -9.08 -14.87
CA HIS A 121 -19.01 -7.64 -14.60
C HIS A 121 -18.10 -7.19 -13.44
N CYS A 122 -17.96 -8.00 -12.39
CA CYS A 122 -17.04 -7.74 -11.30
C CYS A 122 -15.57 -7.73 -11.78
N HIS A 123 -15.21 -8.66 -12.67
CA HIS A 123 -13.88 -8.74 -13.25
C HIS A 123 -13.54 -7.50 -14.08
N GLU A 124 -14.46 -7.06 -14.94
CA GLU A 124 -14.28 -5.83 -15.74
C GLU A 124 -14.06 -4.60 -14.86
N ARG A 125 -14.86 -4.46 -13.79
CA ARG A 125 -14.71 -3.36 -12.82
C ARG A 125 -13.38 -3.44 -12.08
N MET A 126 -12.93 -4.64 -11.73
CA MET A 126 -11.64 -4.83 -11.08
C MET A 126 -10.48 -4.45 -12.01
N ASP A 127 -10.54 -4.81 -13.30
CA ASP A 127 -9.53 -4.41 -14.28
C ASP A 127 -9.48 -2.89 -14.49
N GLU A 128 -10.63 -2.23 -14.46
CA GLU A 128 -10.69 -0.76 -14.51
C GLU A 128 -10.05 -0.12 -13.28
N LEU A 129 -10.33 -0.66 -12.08
CA LEU A 129 -9.70 -0.18 -10.84
C LEU A 129 -8.17 -0.37 -10.88
N VAL A 130 -7.69 -1.53 -11.33
CA VAL A 130 -6.25 -1.79 -11.48
C VAL A 130 -5.61 -0.82 -12.48
N ARG A 131 -6.27 -0.56 -13.61
CA ARG A 131 -5.82 0.45 -14.59
C ARG A 131 -5.78 1.85 -13.98
N GLY A 132 -6.81 2.24 -13.23
CA GLY A 132 -6.86 3.51 -12.51
C GLY A 132 -5.76 3.66 -11.45
N MET A 133 -5.51 2.59 -10.68
CA MET A 133 -4.42 2.54 -9.71
C MET A 133 -3.05 2.72 -10.38
N SER A 134 -2.77 1.97 -11.44
CA SER A 134 -1.50 2.08 -12.17
C SER A 134 -1.32 3.48 -12.78
N ALA A 135 -2.38 4.10 -13.30
CA ALA A 135 -2.33 5.48 -13.78
C ALA A 135 -2.01 6.47 -12.66
N ASN A 136 -2.60 6.29 -11.47
CA ASN A 136 -2.34 7.13 -10.31
C ASN A 136 -0.92 6.94 -9.75
N GLU A 137 -0.40 5.71 -9.68
CA GLU A 137 1.00 5.44 -9.32
C GLU A 137 1.97 6.14 -10.28
N ASN A 138 1.71 6.06 -11.59
CA ASN A 138 2.49 6.77 -12.60
C ASN A 138 2.42 8.30 -12.46
N ARG A 139 1.29 8.85 -11.99
CA ARG A 139 1.16 10.28 -11.70
C ARG A 139 1.92 10.65 -10.43
N LEU A 140 1.84 9.82 -9.39
CA LEU A 140 2.52 10.04 -8.12
C LEU A 140 4.05 10.06 -8.29
N THR A 141 4.60 9.08 -9.00
CA THR A 141 6.04 9.02 -9.30
C THR A 141 6.53 10.24 -10.10
N LYS A 142 5.69 10.80 -10.99
CA LYS A 142 6.00 12.06 -11.71
C LYS A 142 5.99 13.27 -10.78
N LEU A 143 5.11 13.29 -9.77
CA LEU A 143 5.07 14.37 -8.77
C LEU A 143 6.30 14.31 -7.86
N GLU A 144 6.65 13.14 -7.34
CA GLU A 144 7.85 12.95 -6.51
C GLU A 144 9.12 13.40 -7.22
N LYS A 145 9.25 13.11 -8.53
CA LYS A 145 10.37 13.58 -9.34
C LYS A 145 10.42 15.10 -9.46
N ARG A 146 9.27 15.75 -9.63
CA ARG A 146 9.19 17.22 -9.69
C ARG A 146 9.52 17.86 -8.35
N ASP A 147 9.05 17.28 -7.25
CA ASP A 147 9.36 17.78 -5.91
C ASP A 147 10.88 17.71 -5.64
N GLN A 148 11.54 16.64 -6.07
CA GLN A 148 13.00 16.54 -5.99
C GLN A 148 13.71 17.61 -6.84
N GLU A 149 13.20 17.89 -8.04
CA GLU A 149 13.74 18.94 -8.90
C GLU A 149 13.57 20.33 -8.28
N ILE A 150 12.41 20.61 -7.68
CA ILE A 150 12.15 21.87 -6.95
C ILE A 150 13.13 22.04 -5.79
N ILE A 151 13.37 20.99 -5.00
CA ILE A 151 14.34 21.02 -3.90
C ILE A 151 15.74 21.36 -4.43
N ASN A 152 16.16 20.71 -5.52
CA ASN A 152 17.47 20.94 -6.12
C ASN A 152 17.60 22.38 -6.66
N LEU A 153 16.55 22.88 -7.34
CA LEU A 153 16.52 24.24 -7.85
C LEU A 153 16.57 25.27 -6.73
N HIS A 154 15.82 25.08 -5.65
CA HIS A 154 15.86 25.96 -4.48
C HIS A 154 17.26 25.98 -3.84
N ALA A 155 17.92 24.82 -3.75
CA ALA A 155 19.30 24.75 -3.26
C ALA A 155 20.27 25.50 -4.16
N SER A 156 20.14 25.37 -5.49
CA SER A 156 20.95 26.13 -6.44
C SER A 156 20.71 27.63 -6.36
N VAL A 157 19.46 28.07 -6.23
CA VAL A 157 19.11 29.49 -6.05
C VAL A 157 19.72 30.03 -4.77
N ALA A 158 19.60 29.32 -3.65
CA ALA A 158 20.20 29.72 -2.38
C ALA A 158 21.73 29.82 -2.47
N HIS A 159 22.38 28.87 -3.14
CA HIS A 159 23.82 28.91 -3.37
C HIS A 159 24.23 30.13 -4.20
N LEU A 160 23.57 30.37 -5.34
CA LEU A 160 23.87 31.52 -6.20
C LEU A 160 23.62 32.86 -5.49
N GLN A 161 22.57 32.96 -4.68
CA GLN A 161 22.31 34.15 -3.86
C GLN A 161 23.43 34.39 -2.85
N ASN A 162 23.95 33.33 -2.23
CA ASN A 162 25.08 33.43 -1.32
C ASN A 162 26.36 33.89 -2.04
N GLU A 163 26.67 33.32 -3.20
CA GLU A 163 27.82 33.74 -4.02
C GLU A 163 27.71 35.21 -4.42
N LEU A 164 26.52 35.64 -4.86
CA LEU A 164 26.28 37.03 -5.23
C LEU A 164 26.45 37.98 -4.04
N ASN A 165 25.99 37.58 -2.85
CA ASN A 165 26.18 38.35 -1.64
C ASN A 165 27.66 38.45 -1.24
N ILE A 166 28.41 37.35 -1.31
CA ILE A 166 29.86 37.34 -1.04
C ILE A 166 30.58 38.26 -2.02
N GLN A 167 30.24 38.17 -3.31
CA GLN A 167 30.83 39.01 -4.35
C GLN A 167 30.53 40.49 -4.13
N ALA A 168 29.28 40.84 -3.79
CA ALA A 168 28.90 42.21 -3.48
C ALA A 168 29.68 42.75 -2.26
N GLN A 169 29.78 41.97 -1.19
CA GLN A 169 30.58 42.35 -0.01
C GLN A 169 32.07 42.50 -0.35
N GLN A 170 32.59 41.69 -1.27
CA GLN A 170 33.98 41.79 -1.70
C GLN A 170 34.25 43.06 -2.52
N TRP A 171 33.27 43.51 -3.32
CA TRP A 171 33.36 44.79 -4.04
C TRP A 171 33.30 45.99 -3.09
N LEU A 172 32.48 45.92 -2.04
CA LEU A 172 32.35 46.98 -1.04
C LEU A 172 33.50 47.02 -0.01
N ARG A 173 34.40 46.03 -0.03
CA ARG A 173 35.45 45.87 1.01
C ARG A 173 36.37 47.08 1.14
N ASN A 174 36.58 47.80 0.04
CA ASN A 174 37.46 48.98 -0.02
C ASN A 174 36.68 50.29 -0.06
N GLU A 175 35.35 50.24 0.09
CA GLU A 175 34.52 51.43 0.17
C GLU A 175 34.38 51.85 1.64
N ILE A 176 34.61 53.14 1.91
CA ILE A 176 34.49 53.71 3.24
C ILE A 176 33.43 54.80 3.21
N GLU A 177 32.38 54.62 4.01
CA GLU A 177 31.35 55.64 4.21
C GLU A 177 31.71 56.52 5.41
N ILE A 178 31.82 57.84 5.16
CA ILE A 178 32.06 58.84 6.22
C ILE A 178 30.77 59.62 6.44
N VAL A 179 30.15 59.41 7.60
CA VAL A 179 28.88 60.05 7.99
C VAL A 179 29.13 61.25 8.89
N GLY A 180 28.23 62.24 8.86
CA GLY A 180 28.25 63.38 9.78
C GLY A 180 29.11 64.56 9.33
N ILE A 181 29.62 64.55 8.09
CA ILE A 181 30.33 65.70 7.51
C ILE A 181 29.31 66.74 7.02
N PRO A 182 29.33 67.98 7.54
CA PRO A 182 28.44 69.05 7.07
C PRO A 182 28.67 69.37 5.59
N GLU A 183 27.63 69.79 4.89
CA GLU A 183 27.66 70.07 3.44
C GLU A 183 27.89 71.56 3.18
N GLY A 184 28.99 71.91 2.50
CA GLY A 184 29.31 73.28 2.10
C GLY A 184 29.04 73.55 0.61
N ASN A 185 28.91 74.82 0.21
CA ASN A 185 29.03 75.19 -1.20
C ASN A 185 30.52 75.16 -1.60
N ASN A 186 30.85 74.63 -2.78
CA ASN A 186 32.22 74.52 -3.30
C ASN A 186 33.19 73.83 -2.33
N GLU A 187 32.76 72.73 -1.71
CA GLU A 187 33.63 71.93 -0.86
C GLU A 187 34.64 71.10 -1.67
N ASN A 188 35.85 70.92 -1.11
CA ASN A 188 36.83 69.99 -1.66
C ASN A 188 36.79 68.69 -0.86
N LEU A 189 36.23 67.64 -1.48
CA LEU A 189 36.02 66.34 -0.82
C LEU A 189 37.33 65.62 -0.48
N GLU A 190 38.35 65.69 -1.35
CA GLU A 190 39.66 65.09 -1.08
C GLU A 190 40.30 65.66 0.18
N HIS A 191 40.28 66.99 0.33
CA HIS A 191 40.80 67.64 1.53
C HIS A 191 40.02 67.24 2.79
N ILE A 192 38.68 67.18 2.71
CA ILE A 192 37.83 66.76 3.83
C ILE A 192 38.17 65.33 4.27
N VAL A 193 38.31 64.40 3.31
CA VAL A 193 38.64 62.99 3.61
C VAL A 193 40.03 62.87 4.22
N LYS A 194 41.04 63.58 3.70
CA LYS A 194 42.39 63.61 4.28
C LYS A 194 42.41 64.14 5.71
N VAL A 195 41.70 65.24 5.96
CA VAL A 195 41.58 65.79 7.33
C VAL A 195 40.87 64.79 8.24
N ALA A 196 39.79 64.16 7.79
CA ALA A 196 39.08 63.14 8.56
C ALA A 196 39.99 61.95 8.89
N ALA A 197 40.72 61.41 7.90
CA ALA A 197 41.68 60.33 8.09
C ALA A 197 42.76 60.71 9.12
N GLN A 198 43.34 61.90 8.99
CA GLN A 198 44.35 62.41 9.92
C GLN A 198 43.82 62.53 11.34
N LYS A 199 42.55 62.94 11.52
CA LYS A 199 41.91 63.02 12.84
C LYS A 199 41.67 61.66 13.48
N VAL A 200 41.46 60.61 12.68
CA VAL A 200 41.32 59.22 13.16
C VAL A 200 42.69 58.55 13.34
N GLY A 201 43.79 59.23 12.96
CA GLY A 201 45.15 58.72 13.08
C GLY A 201 45.59 57.85 11.90
N ALA A 202 44.85 57.88 10.79
CA ALA A 202 45.22 57.24 9.53
C ALA A 202 46.00 58.23 8.64
N GLN A 203 47.06 57.75 8.01
CA GLN A 203 47.77 58.48 6.95
C GLN A 203 47.19 58.03 5.62
N LEU A 204 46.70 58.98 4.83
CA LEU A 204 46.08 58.74 3.54
C LEU A 204 46.76 59.62 2.49
N GLU A 205 47.31 58.99 1.46
CA GLU A 205 47.92 59.66 0.31
C GLU A 205 46.93 59.77 -0.86
N ASP A 206 47.25 60.61 -1.85
CA ASP A 206 46.41 60.76 -3.05
C ASP A 206 46.30 59.49 -3.88
N VAL A 207 47.29 58.60 -3.78
CA VAL A 207 47.31 57.31 -4.48
C VAL A 207 46.42 56.26 -3.81
N ASP A 208 46.03 56.47 -2.55
CA ASP A 208 45.20 55.54 -1.79
C ASP A 208 43.71 55.71 -2.07
N VAL A 209 43.33 56.80 -2.74
CA VAL A 209 41.95 57.19 -3.00
C VAL A 209 41.68 57.14 -4.49
N ASP A 210 40.83 56.20 -4.91
CA ASP A 210 40.42 56.06 -6.31
C ASP A 210 39.27 57.02 -6.66
N TRP A 211 38.24 57.10 -5.80
CA TRP A 211 37.05 57.91 -6.03
C TRP A 211 36.43 58.42 -4.74
N ILE A 212 35.91 59.65 -4.76
CA ILE A 212 35.18 60.26 -3.65
C ILE A 212 33.90 60.90 -4.17
N THR A 213 32.77 60.63 -3.52
CA THR A 213 31.50 61.28 -3.83
C THR A 213 30.62 61.41 -2.58
N ARG A 214 29.67 62.35 -2.63
CA ARG A 214 28.57 62.41 -1.67
C ARG A 214 27.51 61.39 -2.07
N VAL A 215 27.00 60.64 -1.11
CA VAL A 215 25.90 59.70 -1.32
C VAL A 215 24.57 60.36 -0.96
N GLY A 216 23.61 60.27 -1.87
CA GLY A 216 22.25 60.77 -1.68
C GLY A 216 22.03 62.23 -2.09
N PRO A 217 20.76 62.70 -2.04
CA PRO A 217 20.40 64.07 -2.39
C PRO A 217 20.94 65.08 -1.36
N ARG A 218 21.34 66.25 -1.85
CA ARG A 218 21.86 67.34 -1.02
C ARG A 218 20.82 67.78 0.01
N ARG A 219 21.22 67.92 1.28
CA ARG A 219 20.31 68.43 2.31
C ARG A 219 20.05 69.90 2.08
N LEU A 220 18.78 70.29 2.08
CA LEU A 220 18.40 71.71 2.05
C LEU A 220 18.90 72.37 3.34
N ALA A 221 19.48 73.57 3.20
CA ALA A 221 19.96 74.33 4.35
C ALA A 221 18.82 74.53 5.35
N VAL A 222 18.98 73.98 6.55
CA VAL A 222 18.04 74.24 7.65
C VAL A 222 18.19 75.73 7.99
N PRO A 223 17.13 76.54 7.89
CA PRO A 223 17.21 77.95 8.25
C PRO A 223 17.60 78.07 9.73
N PRO A 224 18.43 79.06 10.10
CA PRO A 224 19.09 79.17 11.41
C PRO A 224 18.16 79.40 12.62
N ASN A 225 16.84 79.29 12.47
CA ASN A 225 15.84 79.65 13.47
C ASN A 225 15.00 78.48 14.01
N VAL A 226 15.46 77.23 13.90
CA VAL A 226 14.81 76.14 14.63
C VAL A 226 15.49 76.03 16.00
N PRO A 227 14.80 76.38 17.12
CA PRO A 227 15.37 76.20 18.45
C PRO A 227 15.71 74.73 18.66
N ASP A 228 16.88 74.50 19.26
CA ASP A 228 17.44 73.20 19.63
C ASP A 228 16.45 72.44 20.53
N GLY A 229 15.53 71.73 19.88
CA GLY A 229 14.52 70.90 20.52
C GLY A 229 15.15 69.62 20.98
N GLY A 230 15.86 69.70 22.11
CA GLY A 230 16.48 68.58 22.82
C GLY A 230 15.50 67.42 22.95
N SER A 231 15.63 66.45 22.05
CA SER A 231 14.98 65.15 22.14
C SER A 231 16.08 64.10 22.11
N ARG A 232 16.67 63.88 23.29
CA ARG A 232 17.32 62.59 23.60
C ARG A 232 16.27 61.51 23.35
N MET A 233 16.55 60.61 22.40
CA MET A 233 15.84 59.33 22.37
C MET A 233 16.30 58.45 23.55
N PRO A 234 15.38 57.65 24.13
CA PRO A 234 15.72 56.63 25.12
C PRO A 234 16.57 55.50 24.54
#